data_AF-A0A8T5KJM6-F1
#
_entry.id   AF-A0A8T5KJM6-F1
#
_cell.length_a   1.000
_cell.length_b   1.000
_cell.length_c   1.000
_cell.angle_alpha   90.00
_cell.angle_beta   90.00
_cell.angle_gamma   90.00
#
_symmetry.space_group_name_H-M   'P 1'
#
loop_
_entity.id
_entity.type
_entity.pdbx_description
1 polymer ?
#
loop_
_entity_poly.entity_id
_entity_poly.type
_entity_poly.pdbx_seq_one_letter_code
_entity_poly.pdbx_strand_id
1 'polypeptide(L)'
;MVDIRMMAVNRFRAEEIRRLVLIVKKEAATRNRPITTIDPIIRKVRQIYPTLSYRDRFDYSQTALRIILGEATAPSYQSTLFAHL
;
A
#
# COMPACT_ATOMS: atom_id res chain seq x y z
N MET A 1 10.56 -24.97 9.57
CA MET A 1 9.07 -24.92 9.65
C MET A 1 8.68 -23.47 9.47
N VAL A 2 8.22 -23.07 8.28
CA VAL A 2 7.78 -21.69 8.04
C VAL A 2 6.35 -21.58 8.55
N ASP A 3 6.16 -20.72 9.54
CA ASP A 3 4.92 -20.60 10.30
C ASP A 3 3.78 -20.11 9.41
N ILE A 4 2.76 -20.95 9.18
CA ILE A 4 1.61 -20.65 8.32
C ILE A 4 0.90 -19.37 8.79
N ARG A 5 0.97 -19.03 10.09
CA ARG A 5 0.44 -17.78 10.62
C ARG A 5 1.23 -16.56 10.14
N MET A 6 2.56 -16.64 10.05
CA MET A 6 3.37 -15.53 9.49
C MET A 6 3.01 -15.25 8.03
N MET A 7 2.79 -16.30 7.22
CA MET A 7 2.37 -16.12 5.83
C MET A 7 0.98 -15.49 5.71
N ALA A 8 0.02 -15.89 6.56
CA ALA A 8 -1.32 -15.33 6.57
C ALA A 8 -1.34 -13.85 7.01
N VAL A 9 -0.58 -13.50 8.05
CA VAL A 9 -0.44 -12.12 8.55
C VAL A 9 0.20 -11.23 7.48
N ASN A 10 1.23 -11.72 6.78
CA ASN A 10 1.86 -10.99 5.69
C ASN A 10 0.92 -10.76 4.50
N ARG A 11 0.08 -11.76 4.15
CA ARG A 11 -0.92 -11.61 3.08
C ARG A 11 -2.01 -10.62 3.45
N PHE A 12 -2.49 -10.67 4.69
CA PHE A 12 -3.52 -9.74 5.18
C PHE A 12 -3.02 -8.30 5.12
N ARG A 13 -1.81 -8.05 5.66
CA ARG A 13 -1.14 -6.74 5.60
C ARG A 13 -0.93 -6.25 4.17
N ALA A 14 -0.53 -7.14 3.25
CA ALA A 14 -0.37 -6.78 1.84
C ALA A 14 -1.69 -6.34 1.18
N GLU A 15 -2.79 -7.02 1.49
CA GLU A 15 -4.11 -6.69 0.94
C GLU A 15 -4.66 -5.38 1.52
N GLU A 16 -4.42 -5.11 2.80
CA GLU A 16 -4.77 -3.82 3.42
C GLU A 16 -4.00 -2.65 2.81
N ILE A 17 -2.71 -2.85 2.50
CA ILE A 17 -1.87 -1.85 1.82
C ILE A 17 -2.35 -1.63 0.39
N ARG A 18 -2.70 -2.69 -0.36
CA ARG A 18 -3.28 -2.55 -1.71
C ARG A 18 -4.59 -1.76 -1.69
N ARG A 19 -5.50 -2.08 -0.77
CA ARG A 19 -6.75 -1.33 -0.60
C ARG A 19 -6.50 0.12 -0.25
N LEU A 20 -5.54 0.39 0.63
CA LEU A 20 -5.12 1.76 0.96
C LEU A 20 -4.62 2.51 -0.27
N VAL A 21 -3.72 1.91 -1.07
CA VAL A 21 -3.19 2.54 -2.29
C VAL A 21 -4.32 2.90 -3.26
N LEU A 22 -5.28 1.99 -3.50
CA LEU A 22 -6.42 2.24 -4.37
C LEU A 22 -7.28 3.42 -3.89
N ILE A 23 -7.59 3.48 -2.59
CA ILE A 23 -8.41 4.55 -2.01
C ILE A 23 -7.71 5.90 -2.14
N VAL A 24 -6.42 5.97 -1.78
CA VAL A 24 -5.66 7.23 -1.84
C VAL A 24 -5.52 7.69 -3.29
N LYS A 25 -5.22 6.79 -4.25
CA LYS A 25 -5.15 7.13 -5.68
C LYS A 25 -6.48 7.66 -6.22
N LYS A 26 -7.59 7.02 -5.85
CA LYS A 26 -8.94 7.48 -6.26
C LYS A 26 -9.23 8.89 -5.73
N GLU A 27 -8.95 9.15 -4.46
CA GLU A 27 -9.16 10.48 -3.86
C GLU A 27 -8.25 11.55 -4.46
N ALA A 28 -7.00 11.20 -4.74
CA ALA A 28 -6.04 12.07 -5.42
C ALA A 28 -6.51 12.44 -6.83
N ALA A 29 -7.02 11.46 -7.59
CA ALA A 29 -7.60 11.66 -8.91
C ALA A 29 -8.85 12.56 -8.85
N THR A 30 -9.77 12.32 -7.91
CA THR A 30 -10.96 13.16 -7.71
C THR A 30 -10.60 14.61 -7.38
N ARG A 31 -9.51 14.83 -6.65
CA ARG A 31 -9.05 16.17 -6.25
C ARG A 31 -8.06 16.80 -7.23
N ASN A 32 -7.70 16.10 -8.31
CA ASN A 32 -6.64 16.48 -9.25
C ASN A 32 -5.33 16.88 -8.54
N ARG A 33 -4.97 16.17 -7.47
CA ARG A 33 -3.77 16.44 -6.65
C ARG A 33 -2.90 15.19 -6.57
N PRO A 34 -1.69 15.20 -7.16
CA PRO A 34 -0.80 14.04 -7.12
C PRO A 34 -0.33 13.76 -5.69
N ILE A 35 -0.12 12.48 -5.38
CA ILE A 35 0.40 12.03 -4.09
C ILE A 35 1.92 12.00 -4.18
N THR A 36 2.57 13.01 -3.62
CA THR A 36 4.04 13.11 -3.59
C THR A 36 4.61 12.94 -2.18
N THR A 37 3.77 13.03 -1.15
CA THR A 37 4.17 12.96 0.26
C THR A 37 3.35 11.95 1.05
N ILE A 38 3.82 11.64 2.25
CA ILE A 38 3.23 10.63 3.13
C ILE A 38 1.99 11.13 3.89
N ASP A 39 1.87 12.44 4.14
CA ASP A 39 0.77 13.06 4.92
C ASP A 39 -0.65 12.75 4.43
N PRO A 40 -0.98 12.82 3.13
CA PRO A 40 -2.31 12.43 2.66
C PRO A 40 -2.61 10.95 2.94
N ILE A 41 -1.59 10.09 2.88
CA ILE A 41 -1.72 8.65 3.13
C ILE A 41 -1.92 8.40 4.63
N ILE A 42 -1.10 8.99 5.51
CA ILE A 42 -1.24 8.85 6.97
C ILE A 42 -2.62 9.29 7.45
N ARG A 43 -3.12 10.41 6.93
CA ARG A 43 -4.48 10.88 7.23
C ARG A 43 -5.53 9.86 6.83
N LYS A 44 -5.36 9.21 5.67
CA LYS A 44 -6.28 8.18 5.19
C LYS A 44 -6.19 6.88 5.99
N VAL A 45 -4.98 6.43 6.34
CA VAL A 45 -4.77 5.27 7.20
C VAL A 45 -5.42 5.47 8.56
N ARG A 46 -5.27 6.64 9.18
CA ARG A 46 -5.92 6.97 10.45
C ARG A 46 -7.45 6.90 10.36
N GLN A 47 -8.04 7.23 9.22
CA GLN A 47 -9.49 7.16 9.00
C GLN A 47 -9.98 5.72 8.82
N ILE A 48 -9.25 4.91 8.04
CA ILE A 48 -9.65 3.53 7.69
C ILE A 48 -9.32 2.56 8.82
N TYR A 49 -8.19 2.77 9.50
CA TYR A 49 -7.64 1.87 10.50
C TYR A 49 -7.34 2.62 11.83
N PRO A 50 -8.38 3.10 12.53
CA PRO A 50 -8.22 3.91 13.74
C PRO A 50 -7.63 3.14 14.93
N THR A 51 -7.63 1.81 14.88
CA THR A 51 -7.08 0.93 15.92
C THR A 51 -5.60 0.64 15.76
N LEU A 52 -5.00 0.91 14.59
CA LEU A 52 -3.57 0.71 14.37
C LEU A 52 -2.74 1.67 15.23
N SER A 53 -1.59 1.19 15.70
CA SER A 53 -0.62 2.03 16.41
C SER A 53 -0.03 3.09 15.45
N TYR A 54 0.51 4.18 16.00
CA TYR A 54 1.17 5.19 15.17
C TYR A 54 2.28 4.58 14.29
N ARG A 55 3.07 3.65 14.84
CA ARG A 55 4.13 2.95 14.13
C ARG A 55 3.59 2.15 12.94
N ASP A 56 2.53 1.37 13.16
CA ASP A 56 1.91 0.59 12.08
C ASP A 56 1.32 1.51 11.00
N ARG A 57 0.68 2.61 11.40
CA ARG A 57 0.15 3.58 10.43
C ARG A 57 1.25 4.19 9.59
N PHE A 58 2.38 4.52 10.20
CA PHE A 58 3.54 5.05 9.51
C PHE A 58 4.11 4.04 8.52
N ASP A 59 4.33 2.79 8.95
CA ASP A 59 4.81 1.71 8.08
C ASP A 59 3.89 1.44 6.89
N TYR A 60 2.57 1.41 7.12
CA TYR A 60 1.58 1.24 6.05
C TYR A 60 1.64 2.39 5.07
N SER A 61 1.76 3.61 5.58
CA SER A 61 1.79 4.82 4.75
C SER A 61 3.07 4.92 3.94
N GLN A 62 4.21 4.57 4.53
CA GLN A 62 5.50 4.57 3.84
C GLN A 62 5.52 3.49 2.75
N THR A 63 4.99 2.30 3.04
CA THR A 63 4.88 1.22 2.05
C THR A 63 3.96 1.61 0.89
N ALA A 64 2.79 2.17 1.20
CA ALA A 64 1.87 2.66 0.17
C ALA A 64 2.47 3.78 -0.68
N LEU A 65 3.20 4.72 -0.08
CA LEU A 65 3.88 5.79 -0.82
C LEU A 65 4.93 5.21 -1.78
N ARG A 66 5.73 4.24 -1.33
CA ARG A 66 6.71 3.56 -2.18
C ARG A 66 6.05 2.87 -3.37
N ILE A 67 4.89 2.23 -3.18
CA ILE A 67 4.13 1.61 -4.27
C ILE A 67 3.64 2.67 -5.25
N ILE A 68 3.02 3.75 -4.75
CA ILE A 68 2.49 4.83 -5.59
C ILE A 68 3.59 5.49 -6.42
N LEU A 69 4.74 5.80 -5.82
CA LEU A 69 5.88 6.41 -6.50
C LEU A 69 6.62 5.40 -7.41
N GLY A 70 6.72 4.14 -6.99
CA GLY A 70 7.33 3.07 -7.78
C GLY A 70 6.52 2.73 -9.04
N GLU A 71 5.19 2.70 -8.94
CA GLU A 71 4.29 2.56 -10.09
C GLU A 71 4.41 3.73 -11.06
N ALA A 72 4.55 4.96 -10.54
CA ALA A 72 4.78 6.14 -11.39
C ALA A 72 6.12 6.10 -12.14
N THR A 73 7.09 5.31 -11.67
CA THR A 73 8.41 5.13 -12.30
C THR A 73 8.44 3.93 -13.26
N ALA A 74 7.38 3.11 -13.31
CA ALA A 74 7.33 1.91 -14.14
C ALA A 74 6.23 2.01 -15.22
N PRO A 75 6.48 2.69 -16.36
CA PRO A 75 5.78 2.32 -17.56
C PRO A 75 6.33 0.95 -18.00
N SER A 76 5.46 -0.06 -18.06
CA SER A 76 5.71 -1.36 -18.71
C SER A 76 7.00 -2.11 -18.33
N TYR A 77 6.96 -2.92 -17.27
CA TYR A 77 7.74 -4.18 -17.29
C TYR A 77 6.85 -5.33 -16.82
N GLN A 78 6.43 -6.08 -17.82
CA GLN A 78 6.06 -7.50 -17.83
C GLN A 78 5.98 -8.18 -16.45
N SER A 79 4.76 -8.57 -16.12
CA SER A 79 4.49 -9.77 -15.34
C SER A 79 5.08 -11.00 -16.07
N THR A 80 6.37 -11.26 -15.88
CA THR A 80 6.94 -12.60 -16.06
C THR A 80 7.33 -13.11 -14.68
N LEU A 81 6.31 -13.36 -13.86
CA LEU A 81 6.42 -14.37 -12.81
C LEU A 81 5.44 -15.48 -13.16
N PHE A 82 5.71 -16.14 -14.28
CA PHE A 82 5.25 -17.51 -14.47
C PHE A 82 6.02 -18.37 -13.47
N ALA A 83 5.38 -18.63 -12.33
CA ALA A 83 5.54 -19.90 -11.67
C ALA A 83 5.03 -20.97 -12.65
N HIS A 84 5.87 -21.88 -13.10
CA HIS A 84 5.61 -23.32 -13.22
C HIS A 84 6.85 -24.04 -13.79
N LEU A 85 7.27 -25.08 -13.06
CA LEU A 85 8.27 -26.13 -13.33
C LEU A 85 9.73 -25.80 -13.02
#